data_AF-A0A399WJU4-F1
#
_entry.id   AF-A0A399WJU4-F1
#
_cell.length_a   1.000
_cell.length_b   1.000
_cell.length_c   1.000
_cell.angle_alpha   90.00
_cell.angle_beta   90.00
_cell.angle_gamma   90.00
#
_symmetry.space_group_name_H-M   'P 1'
#
loop_
_entity.id
_entity.type
_entity.pdbx_description
1 polymer ?
#
loop_
_entity_poly.entity_id
_entity_poly.type
_entity_poly.pdbx_seq_one_letter_code
_entity_poly.pdbx_strand_id
1 'polypeptide(L)'
;MNTILQEFVKGKLGRYAEPQRAGTPRGDRIGFPKVKYNAALLQLTNFQQTTIASDLKVSCGLLYKWRWEQEFKELVDKLHIEFTDVFMRTVRAKCQEKQRLDAEFFAKPIDEIATTRMPTVSYDEFRDAGNYGHRLRSEIRKEFDKVLQEAIEKNDIPLMATLFDVDYVVTYYSLVADGIPPDEAQRHARAQYDLASLKDKANSVILREIKAILMRPAISDDERKRGVYWVSVLERLFEGK
;
A
#
# COMPACT_ATOMS: atom_id res chain seq x y z
N MET A 1 -7.79 -10.08 -12.17
CA MET A 1 -7.85 -9.25 -10.96
C MET A 1 -7.49 -7.83 -11.32
N ASN A 2 -8.26 -6.83 -10.90
CA ASN A 2 -7.89 -5.41 -11.06
C ASN A 2 -6.98 -5.03 -9.88
N THR A 3 -6.16 -4.01 -10.08
CA THR A 3 -5.33 -3.44 -9.01
C THR A 3 -6.09 -2.37 -8.24
N ILE A 4 -5.59 -1.97 -7.06
CA ILE A 4 -6.30 -0.99 -6.23
C ILE A 4 -6.48 0.37 -6.93
N LEU A 5 -5.50 0.86 -7.70
CA LEU A 5 -5.65 2.13 -8.43
C LEU A 5 -6.63 1.98 -9.59
N GLN A 6 -6.59 0.86 -10.31
CA GLN A 6 -7.55 0.58 -11.38
C GLN A 6 -8.99 0.54 -10.86
N GLU A 7 -9.23 -0.13 -9.72
CA GLU A 7 -10.54 -0.18 -9.08
C GLU A 7 -10.98 1.19 -8.58
N PHE A 8 -10.06 1.95 -7.98
CA PHE A 8 -10.32 3.32 -7.55
C PHE A 8 -10.74 4.21 -8.72
N VAL A 9 -9.96 4.26 -9.80
CA VAL A 9 -10.23 5.08 -10.98
C VAL A 9 -11.55 4.67 -11.63
N LYS A 10 -11.75 3.36 -11.86
CA LYS A 10 -13.00 2.84 -12.45
C LYS A 10 -14.21 3.16 -11.58
N GLY A 11 -14.09 2.98 -10.27
CA GLY A 11 -15.16 3.27 -9.31
C GLY A 11 -15.49 4.76 -9.20
N LYS A 12 -14.50 5.65 -9.34
CA LYS A 12 -14.71 7.10 -9.34
C LYS A 12 -15.36 7.56 -10.65
N LEU A 13 -14.91 7.06 -11.80
CA LEU A 13 -15.49 7.39 -13.10
C LEU A 13 -16.92 6.84 -13.28
N GLY A 14 -17.19 5.64 -12.78
CA GLY A 14 -18.51 5.02 -12.87
C GLY A 14 -19.57 5.74 -12.04
N ARG A 15 -19.17 6.36 -10.93
CA ARG A 15 -20.05 7.14 -10.04
C ARG A 15 -20.08 8.65 -10.36
N TYR A 16 -19.25 9.11 -11.29
CA TYR A 16 -19.18 10.53 -11.61
C TYR A 16 -20.39 10.98 -12.44
N ALA A 17 -21.23 11.81 -11.84
CA ALA A 17 -22.31 12.50 -12.52
C ALA A 17 -21.81 13.85 -13.05
N GLU A 18 -21.80 14.00 -14.37
CA GLU A 18 -21.34 15.23 -15.00
C GLU A 18 -22.33 16.38 -14.74
N PRO A 19 -21.87 17.51 -14.16
CA PRO A 19 -22.73 18.61 -13.81
C PRO A 19 -23.37 19.22 -15.06
N GLN A 20 -24.69 19.35 -15.04
CA GLN A 20 -25.46 19.98 -16.11
C GLN A 20 -25.57 21.48 -15.87
N ARG A 21 -25.60 22.26 -16.95
CA ARG A 21 -25.79 23.73 -16.89
C ARG A 21 -27.23 24.14 -16.56
N ALA A 22 -28.18 23.21 -16.61
CA ALA A 22 -29.59 23.49 -16.41
C ALA A 22 -29.83 24.10 -15.01
N GLY A 23 -30.27 25.37 -14.97
CA GLY A 23 -30.56 26.10 -13.74
C GLY A 23 -29.39 26.84 -13.11
N THR A 24 -28.18 26.79 -13.68
CA THR A 24 -27.02 27.55 -13.18
C THR A 24 -26.96 28.94 -13.84
N PRO A 25 -27.02 30.05 -13.08
CA PRO A 25 -26.92 31.40 -13.61
C PRO A 25 -25.70 31.62 -14.51
N ARG A 26 -25.85 32.52 -15.48
CA ARG A 26 -24.76 32.87 -16.40
C ARG A 26 -23.65 33.59 -15.62
N GLY A 27 -22.53 32.91 -15.41
CA GLY A 27 -21.40 33.42 -14.62
C GLY A 27 -20.99 32.46 -13.51
N ASP A 28 -21.90 31.58 -13.09
CA ASP A 28 -21.62 30.60 -12.05
C ASP A 28 -20.84 29.40 -12.59
N ARG A 29 -19.97 28.86 -11.73
CA ARG A 29 -19.12 27.72 -12.07
C ARG A 29 -19.97 26.46 -12.17
N ILE A 30 -19.93 25.86 -13.34
CA ILE A 30 -20.35 24.47 -13.55
C ILE A 30 -19.14 23.61 -13.16
N GLY A 31 -19.36 22.49 -12.48
CA GLY A 31 -18.26 21.60 -12.11
C GLY A 31 -17.52 21.02 -13.34
N PHE A 32 -16.57 20.13 -13.10
CA PHE A 32 -15.72 19.65 -14.18
C PHE A 32 -16.46 18.79 -15.22
N PRO A 33 -16.15 18.97 -16.52
CA PRO A 33 -16.54 17.98 -17.51
C PRO A 33 -15.93 16.61 -17.18
N LYS A 34 -16.61 15.52 -17.56
CA LYS A 34 -16.17 14.16 -17.22
C LYS A 34 -14.75 13.85 -17.72
N VAL A 35 -14.38 14.36 -18.89
CA VAL A 35 -13.02 14.21 -19.45
C VAL A 35 -11.95 14.88 -18.58
N LYS A 36 -12.26 16.05 -18.02
CA LYS A 36 -11.35 16.78 -17.12
C LYS A 36 -11.27 16.10 -15.76
N TYR A 37 -12.38 15.58 -15.26
CA TYR A 37 -12.37 14.74 -14.06
C TYR A 37 -11.51 13.48 -14.24
N ASN A 38 -11.62 12.81 -15.40
CA ASN A 38 -10.76 11.67 -15.73
C ASN A 38 -9.28 12.07 -15.81
N ALA A 39 -8.97 13.22 -16.41
CA ALA A 39 -7.61 13.76 -16.40
C ALA A 39 -7.05 13.95 -15.00
N ALA A 40 -7.87 14.43 -14.05
CA ALA A 40 -7.46 14.59 -12.65
C ALA A 40 -7.17 13.24 -11.98
N LEU A 41 -7.97 12.20 -12.23
CA LEU A 41 -7.71 10.85 -11.75
C LEU A 41 -6.40 10.28 -12.32
N LEU A 42 -6.12 10.51 -13.60
CA LEU A 42 -4.88 10.04 -14.22
C LEU A 42 -3.63 10.78 -13.72
N GLN A 43 -3.77 11.95 -13.06
CA GLN A 43 -2.64 12.60 -12.37
C GLN A 43 -2.16 11.83 -11.12
N LEU A 44 -2.89 10.81 -10.67
CA LEU A 44 -2.42 9.88 -9.63
C LEU A 44 -1.31 8.95 -10.16
N THR A 45 -1.21 8.81 -11.49
CA THR A 45 -0.25 7.92 -12.13
C THR A 45 1.07 8.64 -12.44
N ASN A 46 2.10 7.89 -12.83
CA ASN A 46 3.33 8.42 -13.42
C ASN A 46 3.27 8.49 -14.96
N PHE A 47 2.09 8.33 -15.57
CA PHE A 47 1.95 8.38 -17.01
C PHE A 47 2.36 9.73 -17.59
N GLN A 48 2.98 9.69 -18.77
CA GLN A 48 3.36 10.90 -19.47
C GLN A 48 2.11 11.69 -19.87
N GLN A 49 2.21 13.02 -19.84
CA GLN A 49 1.09 13.89 -20.18
C GLN A 49 0.61 13.72 -21.63
N THR A 50 1.52 13.36 -22.53
CA THR A 50 1.24 12.97 -23.91
C THR A 50 0.36 11.72 -23.97
N THR A 51 0.67 10.70 -23.17
CA THR A 51 -0.14 9.48 -23.02
C THR A 51 -1.53 9.81 -22.48
N ILE A 52 -1.61 10.58 -21.39
CA ILE A 52 -2.90 10.99 -20.79
C ILE A 52 -3.74 11.78 -21.79
N ALA A 53 -3.15 12.74 -22.51
CA ALA A 53 -3.86 13.54 -23.50
C ALA A 53 -4.38 12.69 -24.67
N SER A 54 -3.56 11.75 -25.15
CA SER A 54 -3.94 10.78 -26.19
C SER A 54 -5.12 9.91 -25.76
N ASP A 55 -5.03 9.30 -24.56
CA ASP A 55 -6.08 8.42 -24.02
C ASP A 55 -7.42 9.14 -23.84
N LEU A 56 -7.37 10.42 -23.47
CA LEU A 56 -8.54 11.26 -23.27
C LEU A 56 -9.02 11.97 -24.54
N LYS A 57 -8.30 11.82 -25.66
CA LYS A 57 -8.58 12.52 -26.94
C LYS A 57 -8.67 14.04 -26.78
N VAL A 58 -7.75 14.62 -25.99
CA VAL A 58 -7.61 16.07 -25.80
C VAL A 58 -6.23 16.53 -26.26
N SER A 59 -6.06 17.82 -26.54
CA SER A 59 -4.73 18.34 -26.86
C SER A 59 -3.86 18.40 -25.59
N CYS A 60 -2.55 18.16 -25.74
CA CYS A 60 -1.61 18.32 -24.64
C CYS A 60 -1.68 19.73 -24.03
N GLY A 61 -1.82 20.77 -24.87
CA GLY A 61 -1.96 22.16 -24.42
C GLY A 61 -3.17 22.38 -23.51
N LEU A 62 -4.30 21.72 -23.79
CA LEU A 62 -5.49 21.79 -22.93
C LEU A 62 -5.24 21.13 -21.57
N LEU A 63 -4.57 19.97 -21.55
CA LEU A 63 -4.19 19.29 -20.31
C LEU A 63 -3.23 20.13 -19.46
N TYR A 64 -2.23 20.76 -20.10
CA TYR A 64 -1.34 21.71 -19.42
C TYR A 64 -2.12 22.88 -18.83
N LYS A 65 -3.04 23.47 -19.60
CA LYS A 65 -3.90 24.55 -19.10
C LYS A 65 -4.65 24.12 -17.83
N TRP A 66 -5.30 22.96 -17.86
CA TRP A 66 -6.02 22.45 -16.68
C TRP A 66 -5.14 22.29 -15.46
N ARG A 67 -3.90 21.82 -15.61
CA ARG A 67 -2.96 21.65 -14.47
C ARG A 67 -2.56 22.95 -13.79
N TRP A 68 -2.69 24.08 -14.49
CA TRP A 68 -2.44 25.41 -13.91
C TRP A 68 -3.64 25.98 -13.18
N GLU A 69 -4.84 25.45 -13.42
CA GLU A 69 -6.07 25.89 -12.74
C GLU A 69 -6.08 25.43 -11.28
N GLN A 70 -6.39 26.35 -10.37
CA GLN A 70 -6.33 26.11 -8.93
C GLN A 70 -7.33 25.03 -8.50
N GLU A 71 -8.54 25.05 -9.04
CA GLU A 71 -9.61 24.10 -8.72
C GLU A 71 -9.24 22.68 -9.18
N PHE A 72 -8.51 22.57 -10.29
CA PHE A 72 -8.04 21.29 -10.79
C PHE A 72 -6.96 20.71 -9.87
N LYS A 73 -6.04 21.54 -9.38
CA LYS A 73 -5.05 21.14 -8.37
C LYS A 73 -5.74 20.66 -7.10
N GLU A 74 -6.69 21.42 -6.58
CA GLU A 74 -7.48 21.04 -5.40
C GLU A 74 -8.21 19.71 -5.58
N LEU A 75 -8.78 19.48 -6.77
CA LEU A 75 -9.39 18.20 -7.10
C LEU A 75 -8.35 17.06 -7.08
N VAL A 76 -7.20 17.25 -7.72
CA VAL A 76 -6.12 16.25 -7.74
C VAL A 76 -5.64 15.95 -6.31
N ASP A 77 -5.50 16.97 -5.47
CA ASP A 77 -5.07 16.85 -4.07
C ASP A 77 -6.07 16.02 -3.26
N LYS A 78 -7.36 16.33 -3.43
CA LYS A 78 -8.44 15.55 -2.82
C LYS A 78 -8.39 14.09 -3.26
N LEU A 79 -8.15 13.83 -4.55
CA LEU A 79 -8.05 12.46 -5.08
C LEU A 79 -6.82 11.71 -4.54
N HIS A 80 -5.70 12.40 -4.28
CA HIS A 80 -4.53 11.79 -3.63
C HIS A 80 -4.86 11.33 -2.21
N ILE A 81 -5.54 12.18 -1.43
CA ILE A 81 -5.95 11.86 -0.05
C ILE A 81 -6.94 10.68 -0.08
N GLU A 82 -7.98 10.76 -0.90
CA GLU A 82 -8.99 9.69 -1.01
C GLU A 82 -8.37 8.34 -1.43
N PHE A 83 -7.41 8.35 -2.36
CA PHE A 83 -6.72 7.12 -2.75
C PHE A 83 -5.82 6.59 -1.63
N THR A 84 -5.12 7.47 -0.93
CA THR A 84 -4.26 7.09 0.22
C THR A 84 -5.10 6.42 1.31
N ASP A 85 -6.30 6.93 1.59
CA ASP A 85 -7.25 6.30 2.53
C ASP A 85 -7.67 4.89 2.07
N VAL A 86 -7.95 4.71 0.77
CA VAL A 86 -8.30 3.41 0.19
C VAL A 86 -7.11 2.45 0.26
N PHE A 87 -5.91 2.93 -0.02
CA PHE A 87 -4.67 2.17 0.08
C PHE A 87 -4.49 1.65 1.52
N MET A 88 -4.55 2.53 2.51
CA MET A 88 -4.35 2.15 3.92
C MET A 88 -5.46 1.24 4.46
N ARG A 89 -6.70 1.41 4.00
CA ARG A 89 -7.79 0.47 4.32
C ARG A 89 -7.50 -0.93 3.78
N THR A 90 -6.95 -1.01 2.57
CA THR A 90 -6.56 -2.28 1.95
C THR A 90 -5.43 -2.95 2.74
N VAL A 91 -4.41 -2.19 3.16
CA VAL A 91 -3.34 -2.70 4.04
C VAL A 91 -3.91 -3.28 5.34
N ARG A 92 -4.85 -2.58 5.98
CA ARG A 92 -5.50 -3.08 7.22
C ARG A 92 -6.32 -4.34 6.97
N ALA A 93 -7.02 -4.44 5.84
CA ALA A 93 -7.75 -5.65 5.46
C ALA A 93 -6.80 -6.83 5.24
N LYS A 94 -5.64 -6.60 4.64
CA LYS A 94 -4.59 -7.63 4.47
C LYS A 94 -4.01 -8.09 5.81
N CYS A 95 -3.89 -7.18 6.79
CA CYS A 95 -3.49 -7.54 8.14
C CYS A 95 -4.52 -8.48 8.79
N GLN A 96 -5.82 -8.17 8.67
CA GLN A 96 -6.89 -9.02 9.20
C GLN A 96 -6.92 -10.39 8.51
N GLU A 97 -6.74 -10.44 7.19
CA GLU A 97 -6.63 -11.68 6.43
C GLU A 97 -5.44 -12.53 6.92
N LYS A 98 -4.26 -11.91 7.08
CA LYS A 98 -3.05 -12.55 7.61
C LYS A 98 -3.29 -13.12 8.99
N GLN A 99 -3.84 -12.32 9.91
CA GLN A 99 -4.16 -12.75 11.27
C GLN A 99 -5.11 -13.95 11.30
N ARG A 100 -6.10 -14.01 10.40
CA ARG A 100 -7.00 -15.15 10.28
C ARG A 100 -6.26 -16.41 9.84
N LEU A 101 -5.43 -16.30 8.79
CA LEU A 101 -4.63 -17.42 8.28
C LEU A 101 -3.63 -17.92 9.32
N ASP A 102 -3.00 -17.01 10.04
CA ASP A 102 -2.06 -17.33 11.12
C ASP A 102 -2.79 -18.04 12.26
N ALA A 103 -3.95 -17.55 12.69
CA ALA A 103 -4.76 -18.20 13.73
C ALA A 103 -5.17 -19.63 13.33
N GLU A 104 -5.61 -19.83 12.08
CA GLU A 104 -5.95 -21.15 11.53
C GLU A 104 -4.72 -22.07 11.48
N PHE A 105 -3.55 -21.54 11.10
CA PHE A 105 -2.31 -22.29 11.04
C PHE A 105 -1.80 -22.70 12.43
N PHE A 106 -1.79 -21.78 13.40
CA PHE A 106 -1.31 -22.05 14.76
C PHE A 106 -2.30 -22.82 15.63
N ALA A 107 -3.55 -22.98 15.19
CA ALA A 107 -4.49 -23.92 15.82
C ALA A 107 -4.04 -25.39 15.70
N LYS A 108 -3.19 -25.70 14.71
CA LYS A 108 -2.68 -27.05 14.46
C LYS A 108 -1.74 -27.56 15.58
N PRO A 109 -1.54 -28.89 15.70
CA PRO A 109 -0.49 -29.47 16.54
C PRO A 109 0.91 -29.00 16.11
N ILE A 110 1.83 -28.89 17.07
CA ILE A 110 3.19 -28.38 16.80
C ILE A 110 3.96 -29.22 15.77
N ASP A 111 3.77 -30.54 15.78
CA ASP A 111 4.42 -31.46 14.84
C ASP A 111 3.94 -31.23 13.39
N GLU A 112 2.67 -30.85 13.22
CA GLU A 112 2.12 -30.49 11.91
C GLU A 112 2.65 -29.12 11.46
N ILE A 113 2.74 -28.16 12.38
CA ILE A 113 3.30 -26.83 12.09
C ILE A 113 4.75 -26.95 11.60
N ALA A 114 5.56 -27.80 12.23
CA ALA A 114 6.97 -27.98 11.90
C ALA A 114 7.20 -28.52 10.46
N THR A 115 6.21 -29.18 9.87
CA THR A 115 6.31 -29.80 8.54
C THR A 115 5.47 -29.07 7.49
N THR A 116 4.60 -28.13 7.90
CA THR A 116 3.71 -27.42 7.00
C THR A 116 4.24 -26.02 6.69
N ARG A 117 4.22 -25.62 5.42
CA ARG A 117 4.55 -24.25 5.03
C ARG A 117 3.48 -23.28 5.54
N MET A 118 3.92 -22.19 6.15
CA MET A 118 3.05 -21.11 6.60
C MET A 118 2.25 -20.52 5.42
N PRO A 119 0.94 -20.30 5.56
CA PRO A 119 0.14 -19.65 4.53
C PRO A 119 0.64 -18.21 4.28
N THR A 120 0.51 -17.76 3.03
CA THR A 120 0.92 -16.42 2.61
C THR A 120 -0.28 -15.65 2.07
N VAL A 121 -0.37 -14.38 2.42
CA VAL A 121 -1.34 -13.44 1.85
C VAL A 121 -0.86 -13.01 0.46
N SER A 122 -1.76 -12.96 -0.53
CA SER A 122 -1.46 -12.35 -1.83
C SER A 122 -1.51 -10.83 -1.72
N TYR A 123 -0.58 -10.16 -2.39
CA TYR A 123 -0.49 -8.70 -2.48
C TYR A 123 -0.65 -8.22 -3.94
N ASP A 124 -1.29 -9.02 -4.79
CA ASP A 124 -1.44 -8.75 -6.23
C ASP A 124 -2.20 -7.44 -6.52
N GLU A 125 -3.03 -6.97 -5.59
CA GLU A 125 -3.74 -5.71 -5.76
C GLU A 125 -2.81 -4.49 -5.78
N PHE A 126 -1.56 -4.62 -5.30
CA PHE A 126 -0.53 -3.57 -5.30
C PHE A 126 0.41 -3.63 -6.51
N ARG A 127 0.20 -4.54 -7.47
CA ARG A 127 1.12 -4.74 -8.61
C ARG A 127 1.27 -3.55 -9.55
N ASP A 128 0.39 -2.56 -9.45
CA ASP A 128 0.45 -1.30 -10.18
C ASP A 128 1.16 -0.18 -9.41
N ALA A 129 1.78 -0.47 -8.26
CA ALA A 129 2.52 0.53 -7.49
C ALA A 129 3.58 1.27 -8.31
N GLY A 130 4.17 0.60 -9.30
CA GLY A 130 5.09 1.23 -10.24
C GLY A 130 4.46 2.24 -11.18
N ASN A 131 3.13 2.28 -11.28
CA ASN A 131 2.41 3.33 -11.99
C ASN A 131 2.10 4.54 -11.12
N TYR A 132 2.44 4.56 -9.82
CA TYR A 132 2.07 5.65 -8.93
C TYR A 132 2.94 6.89 -9.17
N GLY A 133 2.29 8.04 -9.33
CA GLY A 133 2.98 9.32 -9.42
C GLY A 133 3.82 9.58 -8.17
N HIS A 134 4.96 10.28 -8.33
CA HIS A 134 5.86 10.57 -7.20
C HIS A 134 5.13 11.22 -6.01
N ARG A 135 4.22 12.15 -6.28
CA ARG A 135 3.42 12.81 -5.25
C ARG A 135 2.54 11.81 -4.48
N LEU A 136 1.85 10.92 -5.18
CA LEU A 136 1.04 9.87 -4.57
C LEU A 136 1.88 8.93 -3.71
N ARG A 137 3.04 8.49 -4.21
CA ARG A 137 3.99 7.68 -3.43
C ARG A 137 4.41 8.41 -2.15
N SER A 138 4.67 9.71 -2.22
CA SER A 138 5.03 10.50 -1.04
C SER A 138 3.90 10.59 -0.01
N GLU A 139 2.66 10.77 -0.43
CA GLU A 139 1.51 10.83 0.50
C GLU A 139 1.23 9.46 1.13
N ILE A 140 1.28 8.39 0.34
CA ILE A 140 1.19 7.01 0.86
C ILE A 140 2.29 6.76 1.87
N ARG A 141 3.53 7.16 1.59
CA ARG A 141 4.66 6.95 2.50
C ARG A 141 4.46 7.67 3.84
N LYS A 142 3.98 8.91 3.84
CA LYS A 142 3.71 9.67 5.07
C LYS A 142 2.68 8.96 5.95
N GLU A 143 1.55 8.53 5.39
CA GLU A 143 0.52 7.84 6.16
C GLU A 143 0.99 6.45 6.59
N PHE A 144 1.76 5.77 5.74
CA PHE A 144 2.38 4.49 6.08
C PHE A 144 3.31 4.60 7.29
N ASP A 145 4.22 5.58 7.32
CA ASP A 145 5.15 5.81 8.43
C ASP A 145 4.41 6.12 9.74
N LYS A 146 3.33 6.90 9.65
CA LYS A 146 2.46 7.19 10.80
C LYS A 146 1.81 5.91 11.35
N VAL A 147 1.21 5.08 10.49
CA VAL A 147 0.57 3.82 10.92
C VAL A 147 1.60 2.83 11.45
N LEU A 148 2.81 2.80 10.90
CA LEU A 148 3.92 2.00 11.42
C LEU A 148 4.33 2.46 12.83
N GLN A 149 4.47 3.77 13.05
CA GLN A 149 4.77 4.32 14.37
C GLN A 149 3.66 3.97 15.40
N GLU A 150 2.39 4.11 15.03
CA GLU A 150 1.26 3.69 15.88
C GLU A 150 1.30 2.20 16.22
N ALA A 151 1.66 1.35 15.25
CA ALA A 151 1.78 -0.09 15.44
C ALA A 151 2.93 -0.43 16.40
N ILE A 152 4.08 0.25 16.28
CA ILE A 152 5.22 0.11 17.20
C ILE A 152 4.82 0.48 18.62
N GLU A 153 4.15 1.63 18.81
CA GLU A 153 3.72 2.11 20.14
C GLU A 153 2.74 1.15 20.82
N LYS A 154 1.89 0.48 20.03
CA LYS A 154 0.90 -0.49 20.52
C LYS A 154 1.44 -1.93 20.58
N ASN A 155 2.68 -2.16 20.16
CA ASN A 155 3.24 -3.51 19.94
C ASN A 155 2.35 -4.39 19.03
N ASP A 156 1.71 -3.80 18.01
CA ASP A 156 0.87 -4.50 17.04
C ASP A 156 1.74 -5.18 15.96
N ILE A 157 2.37 -6.31 16.34
CA ILE A 157 3.28 -7.05 15.47
C ILE A 157 2.63 -7.51 14.16
N PRO A 158 1.39 -8.04 14.14
CA PRO A 158 0.74 -8.40 12.89
C PRO A 158 0.61 -7.23 11.90
N LEU A 159 0.27 -6.04 12.39
CA LEU A 159 0.20 -4.85 11.55
C LEU A 159 1.59 -4.43 11.06
N MET A 160 2.61 -4.45 11.92
CA MET A 160 4.00 -4.17 11.52
C MET A 160 4.48 -5.12 10.41
N ALA A 161 4.26 -6.43 10.57
CA ALA A 161 4.64 -7.42 9.57
C ALA A 161 3.92 -7.18 8.23
N THR A 162 2.61 -6.90 8.27
CA THR A 162 1.82 -6.61 7.06
C THR A 162 2.29 -5.34 6.37
N LEU A 163 2.59 -4.29 7.13
CA LEU A 163 3.14 -3.06 6.59
C LEU A 163 4.43 -3.36 5.84
N PHE A 164 5.37 -4.07 6.46
CA PHE A 164 6.60 -4.46 5.78
C PHE A 164 6.29 -5.19 4.48
N ASP A 165 5.51 -6.28 4.50
CA ASP A 165 5.18 -7.04 3.28
C ASP A 165 4.68 -6.11 2.14
N VAL A 166 3.81 -5.15 2.46
CA VAL A 166 3.29 -4.16 1.50
C VAL A 166 4.39 -3.20 1.02
N ASP A 167 5.24 -2.67 1.90
CA ASP A 167 6.35 -1.78 1.54
C ASP A 167 7.32 -2.47 0.58
N TYR A 168 7.60 -3.76 0.80
CA TYR A 168 8.41 -4.58 -0.10
C TYR A 168 7.77 -4.69 -1.48
N VAL A 169 6.50 -5.10 -1.53
CA VAL A 169 5.77 -5.27 -2.79
C VAL A 169 5.71 -3.95 -3.58
N VAL A 170 5.38 -2.85 -2.91
CA VAL A 170 5.30 -1.51 -3.52
C VAL A 170 6.67 -1.07 -4.07
N THR A 171 7.73 -1.28 -3.30
CA THR A 171 9.10 -0.93 -3.70
C THR A 171 9.55 -1.78 -4.89
N TYR A 172 9.34 -3.09 -4.82
CA TYR A 172 9.65 -4.03 -5.90
C TYR A 172 9.00 -3.62 -7.21
N TYR A 173 7.67 -3.42 -7.22
CA TYR A 173 6.96 -3.04 -8.44
C TYR A 173 7.32 -1.63 -8.93
N SER A 174 7.70 -0.72 -8.03
CA SER A 174 8.24 0.58 -8.40
C SER A 174 9.55 0.45 -9.16
N LEU A 175 10.50 -0.33 -8.64
CA LEU A 175 11.80 -0.55 -9.27
C LEU A 175 11.66 -1.24 -10.64
N VAL A 176 10.79 -2.25 -10.73
CA VAL A 176 10.52 -2.93 -12.00
C VAL A 176 9.94 -1.96 -13.04
N ALA A 177 9.02 -1.08 -12.64
CA ALA A 177 8.48 -0.05 -13.55
C ALA A 177 9.53 0.98 -13.97
N ASP A 178 10.52 1.24 -13.13
CA ASP A 178 11.68 2.08 -13.45
C ASP A 178 12.73 1.35 -14.33
N GLY A 179 12.43 0.12 -14.77
CA GLY A 179 13.26 -0.65 -15.70
C GLY A 179 14.33 -1.53 -15.04
N ILE A 180 14.32 -1.63 -13.71
CA ILE A 180 15.25 -2.50 -12.98
C ILE A 180 14.83 -3.96 -13.17
N PRO A 181 15.76 -4.87 -13.54
CA PRO A 181 15.46 -6.29 -13.69
C PRO A 181 14.84 -6.90 -12.42
N PRO A 182 13.88 -7.84 -12.53
CA PRO A 182 13.17 -8.40 -11.38
C PRO A 182 14.06 -8.95 -10.25
N ASP A 183 15.15 -9.64 -10.58
CA ASP A 183 16.09 -10.18 -9.59
C ASP A 183 16.85 -9.07 -8.85
N GLU A 184 17.21 -8.00 -9.56
CA GLU A 184 17.86 -6.84 -9.00
C GLU A 184 16.88 -5.99 -8.17
N ALA A 185 15.67 -5.76 -8.66
CA ALA A 185 14.60 -5.07 -7.94
C ALA A 185 14.27 -5.79 -6.63
N GLN A 186 14.24 -7.13 -6.63
CA GLN A 186 14.08 -7.93 -5.43
C GLN A 186 15.23 -7.72 -4.43
N ARG A 187 16.49 -7.67 -4.89
CA ARG A 187 17.65 -7.38 -4.02
C ARG A 187 17.58 -5.96 -3.44
N HIS A 188 17.26 -4.96 -4.25
CA HIS A 188 17.15 -3.56 -3.81
C HIS A 188 16.01 -3.36 -2.82
N ALA A 189 14.83 -3.91 -3.09
CA ALA A 189 13.70 -3.85 -2.16
C ALA A 189 14.06 -4.49 -0.80
N ARG A 190 14.87 -5.57 -0.81
CA ARG A 190 15.42 -6.19 0.41
C ARG A 190 16.55 -5.39 1.08
N ALA A 191 17.32 -4.61 0.33
CA ALA A 191 18.39 -3.79 0.91
C ALA A 191 17.85 -2.48 1.53
N GLN A 192 16.86 -1.86 0.90
CA GLN A 192 16.16 -0.69 1.45
C GLN A 192 15.46 -1.02 2.78
N TYR A 193 15.11 -2.30 2.91
CA TYR A 193 14.61 -2.94 4.10
C TYR A 193 15.57 -2.85 5.32
N ASP A 194 16.88 -2.69 5.15
CA ASP A 194 17.85 -2.66 6.26
C ASP A 194 18.16 -1.26 6.82
N LEU A 195 17.64 -0.18 6.20
CA LEU A 195 18.14 1.19 6.44
C LEU A 195 17.16 2.13 7.19
N ALA A 196 16.01 1.66 7.65
CA ALA A 196 14.98 2.51 8.27
C ALA A 196 14.95 2.40 9.81
N SER A 197 15.12 3.53 10.51
CA SER A 197 15.15 3.60 11.99
C SER A 197 13.85 3.12 12.68
N LEU A 198 12.68 3.26 12.03
CA LEU A 198 11.43 2.70 12.53
C LEU A 198 11.43 1.17 12.50
N LYS A 199 12.18 0.58 11.58
CA LYS A 199 12.25 -0.85 11.41
C LYS A 199 13.11 -1.51 12.46
N ASP A 200 14.23 -0.90 12.81
CA ASP A 200 15.05 -1.34 13.95
C ASP A 200 14.23 -1.35 15.23
N LYS A 201 13.38 -0.34 15.43
CA LYS A 201 12.43 -0.30 16.54
C LYS A 201 11.45 -1.48 16.47
N ALA A 202 10.82 -1.73 15.33
CA ALA A 202 9.91 -2.86 15.16
C ALA A 202 10.59 -4.22 15.41
N ASN A 203 11.78 -4.45 14.84
CA ASN A 203 12.59 -5.64 15.07
C ASN A 203 12.93 -5.80 16.55
N SER A 204 13.28 -4.70 17.24
CA SER A 204 13.56 -4.72 18.68
C SER A 204 12.33 -5.10 19.52
N VAL A 205 11.12 -4.71 19.10
CA VAL A 205 9.87 -5.11 19.75
C VAL A 205 9.67 -6.61 19.60
N ILE A 206 9.81 -7.15 18.39
CA ILE A 206 9.62 -8.59 18.13
C ILE A 206 10.67 -9.42 18.91
N LEU A 207 11.94 -9.02 18.88
CA LEU A 207 13.00 -9.68 19.64
C LEU A 207 12.77 -9.64 21.16
N ARG A 208 12.22 -8.53 21.67
CA ARG A 208 11.87 -8.40 23.09
C ARG A 208 10.75 -9.37 23.49
N GLU A 209 9.72 -9.51 22.66
CA GLU A 209 8.64 -10.47 22.89
C GLU A 209 9.14 -11.92 22.87
N ILE A 210 9.98 -12.27 21.89
CA ILE A 210 10.62 -13.60 21.84
C ILE A 210 11.45 -13.83 23.11
N LYS A 211 12.30 -12.87 23.49
CA LYS A 211 13.10 -12.96 24.71
C LYS A 211 12.21 -13.13 25.96
N ALA A 212 11.11 -12.38 26.06
CA ALA A 212 10.19 -12.47 27.19
C ALA A 212 9.55 -13.85 27.32
N ILE A 213 9.24 -14.51 26.20
CA ILE A 213 8.74 -15.90 26.18
C ILE A 213 9.84 -16.86 26.65
N LEU A 214 11.05 -16.75 26.09
CA LEU A 214 12.17 -17.65 26.38
C LEU A 214 12.69 -17.55 27.82
N MET A 215 12.52 -16.41 28.48
CA MET A 215 12.97 -16.19 29.87
C MET A 215 12.00 -16.73 30.93
N ARG A 216 10.85 -17.31 30.53
CA ARG A 216 9.88 -17.87 31.50
C ARG A 216 10.37 -19.21 32.07
N PRO A 217 10.21 -19.47 33.38
CA PRO A 217 10.61 -20.75 34.00
C PRO A 217 9.87 -21.96 33.42
N ALA A 218 8.63 -21.75 32.98
CA ALA A 218 7.82 -22.74 32.27
C ALA A 218 7.11 -22.02 31.11
N ILE A 219 7.13 -22.65 29.93
CA ILE A 219 6.53 -22.10 28.70
C ILE A 219 5.33 -22.97 28.32
N SER A 220 4.14 -22.37 28.33
CA SER A 220 2.92 -23.01 27.85
C SER A 220 2.99 -23.31 26.35
N ASP A 221 2.14 -24.20 25.86
CA ASP A 221 2.09 -24.52 24.42
C ASP A 221 1.68 -23.31 23.58
N ASP A 222 0.76 -22.48 24.08
CA ASP A 222 0.36 -21.23 23.41
C ASP A 222 1.52 -20.24 23.29
N GLU A 223 2.36 -20.15 24.31
CA GLU A 223 3.55 -19.30 24.28
C GLU A 223 4.62 -19.87 23.35
N ARG A 224 4.80 -21.19 23.29
CA ARG A 224 5.69 -21.81 22.30
C ARG A 224 5.22 -21.53 20.88
N LYS A 225 3.94 -21.71 20.59
CA LYS A 225 3.34 -21.40 19.28
C LYS A 225 3.51 -19.93 18.92
N ARG A 226 3.31 -19.02 19.88
CA ARG A 226 3.55 -17.59 19.71
C ARG A 226 5.02 -17.26 19.47
N GLY A 227 5.93 -17.92 20.18
CA GLY A 227 7.37 -17.79 19.97
C GLY A 227 7.78 -18.24 18.56
N VAL A 228 7.30 -19.40 18.11
CA VAL A 228 7.50 -19.90 16.73
C VAL A 228 6.98 -18.89 15.72
N TYR A 229 5.77 -18.36 15.92
CA TYR A 229 5.21 -17.34 15.05
C TYR A 229 6.11 -16.10 14.93
N TRP A 230 6.59 -15.56 16.05
CA TRP A 230 7.46 -14.39 16.04
C TRP A 230 8.82 -14.65 15.41
N VAL A 231 9.39 -15.84 15.63
CA VAL A 231 10.61 -16.26 14.93
C VAL A 231 10.37 -16.33 13.44
N SER A 232 9.27 -16.93 12.98
CA SER A 232 8.92 -16.98 11.55
C SER A 232 8.63 -15.60 10.94
N VAL A 233 8.12 -14.64 11.72
CA VAL A 233 8.01 -13.23 11.28
C VAL A 233 9.41 -12.64 11.10
N LEU A 234 10.31 -12.79 12.07
CA LEU A 234 11.69 -12.30 11.94
C LEU A 234 12.43 -12.96 10.79
N GLU A 235 12.34 -14.29 10.65
CA GLU A 235 12.94 -15.04 9.54
C GLU A 235 12.49 -14.46 8.20
N ARG A 236 11.19 -14.18 8.01
CA ARG A 236 10.72 -13.52 6.79
C ARG A 236 11.31 -12.13 6.60
N LEU A 237 11.40 -11.34 7.67
CA LEU A 237 11.97 -10.00 7.62
C LEU A 237 13.47 -10.01 7.27
N PHE A 238 14.22 -11.03 7.69
CA PHE A 238 15.66 -11.16 7.41
C PHE A 238 15.96 -11.94 6.11
N GLU A 239 15.16 -12.95 5.76
CA GLU A 239 15.34 -13.77 4.57
C GLU A 239 14.71 -13.13 3.32
N GLY A 240 13.82 -12.14 3.49
CA GLY A 240 13.11 -11.47 2.41
C GLY A 240 12.27 -12.42 1.54
N LYS A 241 11.72 -13.48 2.14
CA LYS A 241 10.89 -14.51 1.49
C LYS A 241 9.40 -14.30 1.73
#